data_AF-A0A5C5SCK2-F1
#
_entry.id   AF-A0A5C5SCK2-F1
#
_cell.length_a   1.000
_cell.length_b   1.000
_cell.length_c   1.000
_cell.angle_alpha   90.00
_cell.angle_beta   90.00
_cell.angle_gamma   90.00
#
_symmetry.space_group_name_H-M   'P 1'
#
loop_
_entity.id
_entity.type
_entity.pdbx_description
1 polymer ?
#
loop_
_entity_poly.entity_id
_entity_poly.type
_entity_poly.pdbx_seq_one_letter_code
_entity_poly.pdbx_strand_id
1 'polypeptide(L)'
;MAIDRVTVTGSFVKFGELVKQWAKDPGTRPTSLAAFRDQCAARQVTVQIPSYVEGVVFVQHQKEVLTIHLPPADMLKDAEQQLENGGAYPLPPFYPERFGAPQLQFPDTPAGKKARKDFHSERIGDYCISLCV
;
A
#
# COMPACT_ATOMS: atom_id res chain seq x y z
N MET A 1 -2.90 -17.78 -9.93
CA MET A 1 -1.94 -16.76 -10.43
C MET A 1 -1.88 -15.65 -9.40
N ALA A 2 -0.71 -15.03 -9.20
CA ALA A 2 -0.56 -13.90 -8.29
C ALA A 2 -1.54 -12.78 -8.66
N ILE A 3 -2.21 -12.18 -7.67
CA ILE A 3 -3.14 -11.07 -7.91
C ILE A 3 -2.35 -9.76 -8.08
N ASP A 4 -2.32 -9.14 -9.25
CA ASP A 4 -1.61 -7.86 -9.41
C ASP A 4 -2.10 -6.81 -8.40
N ARG A 5 -1.19 -6.09 -7.75
CA ARG A 5 -1.56 -5.06 -6.75
C ARG A 5 -1.45 -3.67 -7.36
N VAL A 6 -2.20 -2.70 -6.80
CA VAL A 6 -1.97 -1.29 -7.11
C VAL A 6 -0.58 -0.89 -6.63
N THR A 7 0.22 -0.30 -7.50
CA THR A 7 1.56 0.20 -7.14
C THR A 7 1.69 1.67 -7.54
N VAL A 8 2.37 2.44 -6.69
CA VAL A 8 2.78 3.81 -7.02
C VAL A 8 4.23 3.74 -7.46
N THR A 9 4.50 4.20 -8.68
CA THR A 9 5.84 4.30 -9.25
C THR A 9 6.17 5.78 -9.53
N GLY A 10 7.45 6.14 -9.43
CA GLY A 10 7.89 7.54 -9.43
C GLY A 10 7.96 8.12 -8.01
N SER A 11 7.34 9.28 -7.77
CA SER A 11 7.51 10.01 -6.50
C SER A 11 6.40 9.73 -5.48
N PHE A 12 6.72 8.92 -4.45
CA PHE A 12 5.87 8.73 -3.26
C PHE A 12 5.62 10.05 -2.50
N VAL A 13 6.57 10.99 -2.55
CA VAL A 13 6.42 12.32 -1.94
C VAL A 13 5.25 13.06 -2.59
N LYS A 14 5.25 13.18 -3.93
CA LYS A 14 4.20 13.88 -4.68
C LYS A 14 2.83 13.19 -4.56
N PHE A 15 2.82 11.86 -4.48
CA PHE A 15 1.59 11.13 -4.18
C PHE A 15 1.06 11.46 -2.77
N GLY A 16 1.94 11.46 -1.77
CA GLY A 16 1.58 11.87 -0.41
C GLY A 16 1.07 13.33 -0.34
N GLU A 17 1.60 14.23 -1.15
CA GLU A 17 1.10 15.62 -1.26
C GLU A 17 -0.32 15.69 -1.87
N LEU A 18 -0.65 14.82 -2.84
CA LEU A 18 -2.03 14.70 -3.36
C LEU A 18 -2.97 14.21 -2.26
N VAL A 19 -2.59 13.16 -1.53
CA VAL A 19 -3.40 12.63 -0.42
C VAL A 19 -3.63 13.69 0.65
N LYS A 20 -2.59 14.45 1.02
CA LYS A 20 -2.71 15.57 1.96
C LYS A 20 -3.65 16.67 1.46
N GLN A 21 -3.65 16.96 0.17
CA GLN A 21 -4.59 17.90 -0.43
C GLN A 21 -6.03 17.37 -0.34
N TRP A 22 -6.29 16.14 -0.77
CA TRP A 22 -7.63 15.53 -0.73
C TRP A 22 -8.20 15.40 0.69
N ALA A 23 -7.33 15.27 1.69
CA ALA A 23 -7.71 15.24 3.10
C ALA A 23 -8.10 16.63 3.63
N LYS A 24 -7.40 17.68 3.20
CA LYS A 24 -7.63 19.07 3.64
C LYS A 24 -8.75 19.77 2.87
N ASP A 25 -8.93 19.41 1.61
CA ASP A 25 -9.95 19.95 0.72
C ASP A 25 -10.69 18.81 0.00
N PRO A 26 -11.81 18.32 0.58
CA PRO A 26 -12.60 17.23 0.00
C PRO A 26 -13.10 17.52 -1.43
N GLY A 27 -13.29 18.79 -1.80
CA GLY A 27 -13.78 19.18 -3.13
C GLY A 27 -12.79 18.89 -4.25
N THR A 28 -11.52 18.65 -3.91
CA THR A 28 -10.45 18.35 -4.89
C THR A 28 -10.32 16.87 -5.22
N ARG A 29 -11.07 15.99 -4.54
CA ARG A 29 -11.00 14.54 -4.76
C ARG A 29 -11.43 14.17 -6.17
N PRO A 30 -10.70 13.28 -6.85
CA PRO A 30 -11.18 12.72 -8.11
C PRO A 30 -12.42 11.86 -7.87
N THR A 31 -13.42 12.00 -8.74
CA THR A 31 -14.69 11.27 -8.67
C THR A 31 -14.72 10.02 -9.54
N SER A 32 -13.62 9.74 -10.25
CA SER A 32 -13.47 8.59 -11.14
C SER A 32 -12.00 8.14 -11.20
N LEU A 33 -11.75 6.91 -11.66
CA LEU A 33 -10.39 6.44 -11.89
C LEU A 33 -9.66 7.24 -12.97
N ALA A 34 -10.37 7.76 -13.97
CA ALA A 34 -9.78 8.63 -14.99
C ALA A 34 -9.27 9.93 -14.37
N ALA A 35 -10.13 10.64 -13.62
CA ALA A 35 -9.75 11.86 -12.92
C ALA A 35 -8.62 11.61 -11.90
N PHE A 36 -8.61 10.45 -11.24
CA PHE A 36 -7.53 10.05 -10.34
C PHE A 36 -6.20 9.93 -11.09
N ARG A 37 -6.18 9.22 -12.21
CA ARG A 37 -4.98 9.07 -13.06
C ARG A 37 -4.51 10.43 -13.57
N ASP A 38 -5.42 11.30 -14.00
CA ASP A 38 -5.08 12.64 -14.50
C ASP A 38 -4.42 13.50 -13.40
N GLN A 39 -4.98 13.49 -12.18
CA GLN A 39 -4.38 14.22 -11.05
C GLN A 39 -3.00 13.67 -10.67
N CYS A 40 -2.81 12.34 -10.68
CA CYS A 40 -1.50 11.72 -10.46
C CYS A 40 -0.50 12.11 -11.56
N ALA A 41 -0.88 11.99 -12.83
CA ALA A 41 -0.04 12.30 -13.98
C ALA A 41 0.37 13.78 -14.02
N ALA A 42 -0.55 14.70 -13.68
CA ALA A 42 -0.27 16.13 -13.56
C ALA A 42 0.83 16.44 -12.52
N ARG A 43 1.06 15.55 -11.55
CA ARG A 43 2.15 15.63 -10.58
C ARG A 43 3.32 14.69 -10.87
N GLN A 44 3.39 14.09 -12.05
CA GLN A 44 4.42 13.11 -12.41
C GLN A 44 4.44 11.91 -11.43
N VAL A 45 3.28 11.51 -10.93
CA VAL A 45 3.06 10.28 -10.17
C VAL A 45 2.47 9.26 -11.12
N THR A 46 3.12 8.11 -11.26
CA THR A 46 2.57 6.99 -12.02
C THR A 46 1.92 6.02 -11.05
N VAL A 47 0.68 5.63 -11.30
CA VAL A 47 -0.01 4.60 -10.50
C VAL A 47 -0.40 3.47 -11.44
N GLN A 48 0.17 2.29 -11.22
CA GLN A 48 -0.24 1.08 -11.92
C GLN A 48 -1.48 0.55 -11.22
N ILE A 49 -2.60 0.56 -11.94
CA ILE A 49 -3.89 0.09 -11.43
C ILE A 49 -4.26 -1.16 -12.24
N PRO A 50 -4.38 -2.34 -11.59
CA PRO A 50 -4.81 -3.57 -12.24
C PRO A 50 -6.18 -3.41 -12.91
N SER A 51 -6.43 -4.17 -13.97
CA SER A 51 -7.66 -4.07 -14.78
C SER A 51 -8.94 -4.39 -14.00
N TYR A 52 -8.85 -5.19 -12.93
CA TYR A 52 -9.99 -5.55 -12.08
C TYR A 52 -10.43 -4.41 -11.14
N VAL A 53 -9.65 -3.32 -11.03
CA VAL A 53 -10.00 -2.17 -10.21
C VAL A 53 -10.84 -1.21 -11.04
N GLU A 54 -12.12 -1.11 -10.72
CA GLU A 54 -13.12 -0.37 -11.51
C GLU A 54 -13.42 1.03 -10.97
N GLY A 55 -13.08 1.31 -9.71
CA GLY A 55 -13.42 2.56 -9.04
C GLY A 55 -12.39 3.03 -8.03
N VAL A 56 -12.57 4.26 -7.57
CA VAL A 56 -11.82 4.87 -6.47
C VAL A 56 -12.80 5.37 -5.42
N VAL A 57 -12.56 5.05 -4.16
CA VAL A 57 -13.33 5.54 -3.01
C VAL A 57 -12.35 6.18 -2.03
N PHE A 58 -12.67 7.39 -1.60
CA PHE A 58 -11.92 8.09 -0.57
C PHE A 58 -12.63 7.94 0.76
N VAL A 59 -11.99 7.23 1.69
CA VAL A 59 -12.45 7.13 3.07
C VAL A 59 -11.62 8.10 3.91
N GLN A 60 -12.29 9.01 4.62
CA GLN A 60 -11.66 9.91 5.58
C GLN A 60 -12.30 9.67 6.95
N HIS A 61 -11.47 9.26 7.90
CA HIS A 61 -11.88 8.92 9.26
C HIS A 61 -11.99 10.15 10.15
N GLN A 62 -12.80 10.05 11.19
CA GLN A 62 -12.83 11.00 12.30
C GLN A 62 -11.84 10.55 13.37
N LYS A 63 -11.14 11.48 14.02
CA LYS A 63 -10.11 11.15 15.02
C LYS A 63 -10.69 10.51 16.28
N GLU A 64 -11.98 10.72 16.54
CA GLU A 64 -12.73 10.17 17.68
C GLU A 64 -13.25 8.75 17.45
N VAL A 65 -13.14 8.21 16.23
CA VAL A 65 -13.71 6.92 15.84
C VAL A 65 -12.60 5.95 15.46
N LEU A 66 -12.46 4.87 16.23
CA LEU A 66 -11.59 3.76 15.85
C LEU A 66 -12.08 3.14 14.54
N THR A 67 -11.21 3.12 13.54
CA THR A 67 -11.47 2.41 12.28
C THR A 67 -10.44 1.31 12.11
N ILE A 68 -10.90 0.11 11.70
CA ILE A 68 -10.07 -1.04 11.39
C ILE A 68 -10.29 -1.40 9.92
N HIS A 69 -9.24 -1.28 9.10
CA HIS A 69 -9.27 -1.66 7.69
C HIS A 69 -8.95 -3.14 7.52
N LEU A 70 -9.89 -3.90 6.96
CA LEU A 70 -9.68 -5.30 6.64
C LEU A 70 -9.31 -5.44 5.15
N PRO A 71 -8.23 -6.16 4.80
CA PRO A 71 -7.91 -6.44 3.42
C PRO A 71 -8.95 -7.41 2.80
N PRO A 72 -9.14 -7.38 1.47
CA PRO A 72 -9.91 -8.41 0.79
C PRO A 72 -9.36 -9.82 1.08
N ALA A 73 -10.25 -10.77 1.39
CA ALA A 73 -9.87 -12.09 1.87
C ALA A 73 -9.08 -12.90 0.83
N ASP A 74 -9.34 -12.69 -0.46
CA ASP A 74 -8.61 -13.29 -1.57
C ASP A 74 -7.19 -12.70 -1.72
N MET A 75 -7.03 -11.38 -1.58
CA MET A 75 -5.72 -10.73 -1.58
C MET A 75 -4.87 -11.14 -0.38
N LEU A 76 -5.47 -11.30 0.81
CA LEU A 76 -4.79 -11.84 1.98
C LEU A 76 -4.25 -13.25 1.72
N LYS A 77 -5.11 -14.15 1.22
CA LYS A 77 -4.72 -15.53 0.88
C LYS A 77 -3.62 -15.58 -0.17
N ASP A 78 -3.71 -14.76 -1.21
CA ASP A 78 -2.67 -14.67 -2.24
C ASP A 78 -1.34 -14.15 -1.66
N ALA A 79 -1.38 -13.15 -0.77
CA ALA A 79 -0.17 -12.67 -0.09
C ALA A 79 0.45 -13.74 0.81
N GLU A 80 -0.34 -14.42 1.64
CA GLU A 80 0.14 -15.51 2.50
C GLU A 80 0.76 -16.63 1.67
N GLN A 81 0.12 -17.03 0.56
CA GLN A 81 0.66 -18.03 -0.35
C GLN A 81 1.99 -17.59 -0.98
N GLN A 82 2.13 -16.32 -1.38
CA GLN A 82 3.39 -15.81 -1.90
C GLN A 82 4.50 -15.82 -0.87
N LEU A 83 4.20 -15.55 0.40
CA LEU A 83 5.18 -15.57 1.47
C LEU A 83 5.72 -16.97 1.77
N GLU A 84 4.94 -18.03 1.54
CA GLU A 84 5.42 -19.42 1.63
C GLU A 84 6.50 -19.73 0.60
N ASN A 85 6.46 -19.10 -0.57
CA ASN A 85 7.31 -19.40 -1.72
C ASN A 85 8.73 -18.83 -1.60
N GLY A 86 9.09 -18.14 -0.52
CA GLY A 86 10.42 -17.54 -0.38
C GLY A 86 10.49 -16.12 -0.97
N GLY A 87 11.68 -15.51 -0.91
CA GLY A 87 11.93 -14.16 -1.45
C GLY A 87 11.84 -13.00 -0.44
N ALA A 88 12.16 -11.80 -0.95
CA ALA A 88 12.13 -10.54 -0.19
C ALA A 88 10.69 -10.08 0.08
N TYR A 89 10.47 -9.42 1.21
CA TYR A 89 9.17 -8.81 1.48
C TYR A 89 9.03 -7.51 0.66
N PRO A 90 7.95 -7.32 -0.10
CA PRO A 90 7.80 -6.18 -0.99
C PRO A 90 7.47 -4.91 -0.19
N LEU A 91 8.51 -4.21 0.27
CA LEU A 91 8.40 -2.87 0.85
C LEU A 91 8.50 -1.79 -0.24
N PRO A 92 7.79 -0.66 -0.08
CA PRO A 92 7.97 0.50 -0.94
C PRO A 92 9.46 0.94 -1.01
N PRO A 93 9.95 1.40 -2.18
CA PRO A 93 11.36 1.67 -2.41
C PRO A 93 11.93 2.79 -1.52
N PHE A 94 11.10 3.70 -1.02
CA PHE A 94 11.56 4.75 -0.12
C PHE A 94 12.03 4.22 1.25
N TYR A 95 11.60 3.02 1.68
CA TYR A 95 12.09 2.41 2.92
C TYR A 95 13.59 2.08 2.83
N PRO A 96 14.06 1.22 1.90
CA PRO A 96 15.49 0.93 1.78
C PRO A 96 16.32 2.18 1.47
N GLU A 97 15.80 3.12 0.67
CA GLU A 97 16.46 4.41 0.40
C GLU A 97 16.68 5.25 1.65
N ARG A 98 15.68 5.34 2.54
CA ARG A 98 15.75 6.18 3.75
C ARG A 98 16.58 5.56 4.86
N PHE A 99 16.53 4.24 5.00
CA PHE A 99 17.17 3.52 6.10
C PHE A 99 18.51 2.88 5.70
N GLY A 100 18.95 3.02 4.44
CA GLY A 100 20.25 2.52 3.96
C GLY A 100 20.40 1.00 4.01
N ALA A 101 19.29 0.27 4.19
CA ALA A 101 19.28 -1.18 4.22
C ALA A 101 18.81 -1.72 2.87
N PRO A 102 19.41 -2.81 2.32
CA PRO A 102 18.83 -3.51 1.19
C PRO A 102 17.42 -3.98 1.53
N GLN A 103 16.61 -4.19 0.49
CA GLN A 103 15.23 -4.67 0.60
C GLN A 103 15.14 -5.81 1.64
N LEU A 104 14.16 -5.74 2.56
CA LEU A 104 14.10 -6.63 3.72
C LEU A 104 14.10 -8.11 3.28
N GLN A 105 15.20 -8.81 3.62
CA GLN A 105 15.39 -10.21 3.26
C GLN A 105 15.17 -11.10 4.48
N PHE A 106 14.45 -12.20 4.27
CA PHE A 106 14.28 -13.25 5.25
C PHE A 106 14.96 -14.52 4.73
N PRO A 107 15.81 -15.18 5.53
CA PRO A 107 16.48 -16.39 5.08
C PRO A 107 15.45 -17.49 4.77
N ASP A 108 15.75 -18.37 3.81
CA ASP A 108 14.90 -19.52 3.49
C ASP A 108 15.13 -20.68 4.47
N THR A 109 14.89 -20.40 5.75
CA THR A 109 14.93 -21.36 6.85
C THR A 109 13.58 -21.38 7.56
N PRO A 110 13.23 -22.43 8.34
CA PRO A 110 11.99 -22.42 9.11
C PRO A 110 11.82 -21.17 10.00
N ALA A 111 12.91 -20.71 10.62
CA ALA A 111 12.91 -19.48 11.42
C ALA A 111 12.70 -18.22 10.56
N GLY A 112 13.33 -18.13 9.38
CA GLY A 112 13.15 -16.99 8.48
C GLY A 112 11.76 -16.95 7.84
N LYS A 113 11.17 -18.10 7.53
CA LYS A 113 9.76 -18.21 7.09
C LYS A 113 8.81 -17.73 8.18
N LYS A 114 9.03 -18.13 9.44
CA LYS A 114 8.26 -17.63 10.57
C LYS A 114 8.40 -16.12 10.72
N ALA A 115 9.63 -15.59 10.77
CA ALA A 115 9.90 -14.17 10.92
C ALA A 115 9.23 -13.32 9.83
N ARG A 116 9.16 -13.84 8.60
CA ARG A 116 8.46 -13.18 7.49
C ARG A 116 6.95 -13.12 7.67
N LYS A 117 6.33 -14.20 8.18
CA LYS A 117 4.90 -14.24 8.50
C LYS A 117 4.56 -13.35 9.69
N ASP A 118 5.43 -13.34 10.70
CA ASP A 118 5.34 -12.42 11.83
C ASP A 118 5.37 -10.97 11.31
N PHE A 119 6.35 -10.63 10.45
CA PHE A 119 6.45 -9.30 9.83
C PHE A 119 5.24 -8.94 8.95
N HIS A 120 4.67 -9.90 8.22
CA HIS A 120 3.41 -9.70 7.49
C HIS A 120 2.27 -9.29 8.43
N SER A 121 2.17 -9.98 9.57
CA SER A 121 1.16 -9.71 10.60
C SER A 121 1.38 -8.35 11.26
N GLU A 122 2.63 -7.98 11.57
CA GLU A 122 3.00 -6.65 12.06
C GLU A 122 2.57 -5.55 11.07
N ARG A 123 2.83 -5.75 9.78
CA ARG A 123 2.42 -4.81 8.72
C ARG A 123 0.91 -4.67 8.64
N ILE A 124 0.16 -5.78 8.64
CA ILE A 124 -1.32 -5.76 8.67
C ILE A 124 -1.80 -4.98 9.88
N GLY A 125 -1.26 -5.26 11.07
CA GLY A 125 -1.60 -4.57 12.30
C GLY A 125 -1.32 -3.06 12.26
N ASP A 126 -0.22 -2.65 11.63
CA ASP A 126 0.18 -1.25 11.48
C ASP A 126 -0.76 -0.48 10.53
N TYR A 127 -0.93 -0.96 9.29
CA TYR A 127 -1.73 -0.22 8.30
C TYR A 127 -3.24 -0.32 8.53
N CYS A 128 -3.73 -1.30 9.33
CA CYS A 128 -5.17 -1.47 9.52
C CYS A 128 -5.78 -0.46 10.49
N ILE A 129 -4.99 0.12 11.40
CA ILE A 129 -5.45 1.07 12.43
C ILE A 129 -4.93 2.50 12.24
N SER A 130 -3.97 2.70 11.35
CA SER A 130 -3.29 3.98 11.18
C SER A 130 -4.24 5.06 10.63
N LEU A 131 -4.26 6.23 11.28
CA LEU A 131 -5.02 7.41 10.83
C LEU A 131 -4.12 8.44 10.11
N CYS A 132 -3.08 8.92 10.79
CA CYS A 132 -2.00 9.75 10.26
C CYS A 132 -0.87 9.76 11.30
N VAL A 133 0.38 9.70 10.86
CA VAL A 133 1.60 9.79 11.71
C VAL A 133 2.47 10.96 11.30
#